data_AF-G7TC37-F1
#
_entry.id   AF-G7TC37-F1
#
_cell.length_a   1.000
_cell.length_b   1.000
_cell.length_c   1.000
_cell.angle_alpha   90.00
_cell.angle_beta   90.00
_cell.angle_gamma   90.00
#
_symmetry.space_group_name_H-M   'P 1'
#
loop_
_entity.id
_entity.type
_entity.pdbx_description
1 polymer ?
#
loop_
_entity_poly.entity_id
_entity_poly.type
_entity_poly.pdbx_seq_one_letter_code
_entity_poly.pdbx_strand_id
1 'polypeptide(L)' 'MLGDLLRKADISGVIFPSMARPEGINVVLFLDMLQPERVLQVLDDGRLPRDGRSWGDPPTVI' A
#
# COMPACT_ATOMS: atom_id res chain seq x y z
N MET A 1 5.60 12.65 12.36
CA MET A 1 4.51 13.60 12.66
C MET A 1 3.10 13.12 12.29
N LEU A 2 2.80 12.54 11.10
CA LEU A 2 1.49 11.86 10.90
C LEU A 2 1.48 10.43 11.46
N GLY A 3 2.55 9.66 11.21
CA GLY A 3 2.65 8.27 11.68
C GLY A 3 2.51 8.14 13.21
N ASP A 4 3.14 9.04 13.97
CA ASP A 4 3.06 9.04 15.42
C ASP A 4 1.65 9.34 15.95
N LEU A 5 0.89 10.21 15.24
CA LEU A 5 -0.49 10.52 15.61
C LEU A 5 -1.40 9.34 15.36
N LEU A 6 -1.23 8.64 14.23
CA LEU A 6 -2.00 7.44 13.92
C LEU A 6 -1.72 6.33 14.95
N ARG A 7 -0.45 6.12 15.30
CA ARG A 7 -0.04 5.17 16.35
C ARG A 7 -0.67 5.51 17.70
N LYS A 8 -0.64 6.78 18.11
CA LYS A 8 -1.27 7.24 19.37
C LYS A 8 -2.79 7.07 19.36
N ALA A 9 -3.42 7.10 18.19
CA ALA A 9 -4.85 6.89 18.01
C ALA A 9 -5.24 5.42 17.85
N ASP A 10 -4.30 4.48 18.04
CA ASP A 10 -4.50 3.04 17.83
C ASP A 10 -4.94 2.67 16.40
N ILE A 11 -4.47 3.45 15.43
CA ILE A 11 -4.73 3.21 14.01
C ILE A 11 -3.52 2.49 13.40
N SER A 12 -3.74 1.24 12.95
CA SER A 12 -2.68 0.34 12.44
C SER A 12 -2.18 0.67 11.02
N GLY A 13 -2.78 1.66 10.34
CA GLY A 13 -2.37 2.06 9.00
C GLY A 13 -3.27 3.14 8.39
N VAL A 14 -2.91 3.62 7.21
CA VAL A 14 -3.64 4.70 6.52
C VAL A 14 -3.56 4.54 5.00
N ILE A 15 -4.65 4.92 4.34
CA ILE A 15 -4.74 5.08 2.88
C ILE A 15 -4.83 6.57 2.59
N PHE A 16 -4.01 7.08 1.67
CA PHE A 16 -3.99 8.51 1.35
C PHE A 16 -3.57 8.78 -0.10
N PRO A 17 -3.96 9.94 -0.68
CA PRO A 17 -3.56 10.32 -2.02
C PRO A 17 -2.05 10.42 -2.17
N SER A 18 -1.53 10.01 -3.32
CA SER A 18 -0.12 10.19 -3.64
C SER A 18 0.16 11.63 -4.05
N MET A 19 1.24 12.18 -3.49
CA MET A 19 1.78 13.48 -3.92
C MET A 19 2.65 13.37 -5.18
N ALA A 20 3.10 12.15 -5.53
CA ALA A 20 3.98 11.90 -6.67
C ALA A 20 3.21 11.52 -7.95
N ARG A 21 1.99 11.00 -7.80
CA ARG A 21 1.10 10.63 -8.92
C ARG A 21 -0.32 11.10 -8.57
N PRO A 22 -0.91 12.07 -9.30
CA PRO A 22 -2.23 12.63 -8.96
C PRO A 22 -3.35 11.59 -8.83
N GLU A 23 -3.29 10.52 -9.62
CA GLU A 23 -4.21 9.38 -9.60
C GLU A 23 -3.75 8.24 -8.67
N GLY A 24 -2.57 8.36 -8.06
CA GLY A 24 -2.00 7.34 -7.20
C GLY A 24 -2.59 7.35 -5.79
N ILE A 25 -2.67 6.16 -5.19
CA ILE A 25 -3.04 5.96 -3.80
C ILE A 25 -1.89 5.25 -3.09
N ASN A 26 -1.54 5.74 -1.91
CA ASN A 26 -0.57 5.10 -1.02
C ASN A 26 -1.28 4.38 0.11
N VAL A 27 -0.69 3.28 0.55
CA VAL A 27 -1.11 2.53 1.73
C VAL A 27 0.10 2.37 2.64
N VAL A 28 -0.08 2.66 3.92
CA VAL A 28 0.92 2.43 4.98
C VAL A 28 0.30 1.55 6.04
N LEU A 29 1.06 0.54 6.48
CA LEU A 29 0.71 -0.36 7.58
C LEU A 29 1.84 -0.35 8.60
N PHE A 30 1.51 -0.24 9.89
CA PHE A 30 2.45 -0.34 11.00
C PHE A 30 2.51 -1.79 11.47
N LEU A 31 3.50 -2.54 11.00
CA LEU A 31 3.60 -3.99 11.24
C LEU A 31 3.65 -4.34 12.73
N ASP A 32 4.23 -3.47 13.56
CA ASP A 32 4.30 -3.60 15.01
C ASP A 32 2.95 -3.45 15.72
N MET A 33 1.92 -2.95 15.02
CA MET A 33 0.55 -2.80 15.52
C MET A 33 -0.43 -3.83 14.93
N LEU A 34 0.03 -4.70 14.02
CA LEU A 34 -0.81 -5.74 13.47
C LEU A 34 -0.90 -6.90 14.47
N GLN A 35 -2.12 -7.37 14.72
CA GLN A 35 -2.34 -8.57 15.53
C GLN A 35 -1.65 -9.79 14.85
N PRO A 36 -1.09 -10.75 15.62
CA PRO A 36 -0.38 -11.89 15.07
C PRO A 36 -1.20 -12.71 14.06
N GLU A 37 -2.52 -12.73 14.21
CA GLU A 37 -3.46 -13.42 13.32
C GLU A 37 -3.73 -12.64 12.02
N ARG A 38 -3.37 -11.35 11.98
CA ARG A 38 -3.43 -10.50 10.78
C ARG A 38 -2.12 -10.57 10.01
N VAL A 39 -1.91 -11.72 9.38
CA VAL A 39 -0.76 -11.94 8.49
C VAL A 39 -1.04 -11.26 7.14
N LEU A 40 -0.17 -10.35 6.73
CA LEU A 40 -0.17 -9.83 5.36
C LEU A 40 0.37 -10.92 4.44
N GLN A 41 -0.52 -11.58 3.71
CA GLN A 41 -0.13 -12.48 2.65
C GLN A 41 0.03 -11.69 1.36
N VAL A 42 1.26 -11.65 0.84
CA VAL A 42 1.50 -11.13 -0.51
C VAL A 42 1.03 -12.20 -1.49
N LEU A 43 -0.10 -11.94 -2.14
CA LEU A 43 -0.59 -12.76 -3.25
C LEU A 43 0.07 -12.26 -4.53
N ASP A 44 1.24 -12.82 -4.84
CA ASP A 44 1.96 -12.58 -6.09
C ASP A 44 2.09 -13.91 -6.84
N ASP A 45 1.52 -13.97 -8.04
CA ASP A 45 1.62 -15.11 -8.96
C ASP A 45 2.85 -15.00 -9.88
N GLY A 46 3.73 -14.04 -9.62
CA GLY A 46 4.93 -13.73 -10.39
C GLY A 46 4.67 -12.89 -11.64
N ARG A 47 3.40 -12.51 -11.88
CA ARG A 47 3.02 -11.61 -12.98
C ARG A 47 2.94 -10.16 -12.55
N LEU A 48 3.00 -9.89 -11.25
CA LEU A 48 3.07 -8.52 -10.77
C LEU A 48 4.35 -7.86 -11.28
N PRO A 49 4.26 -6.63 -11.80
CA PRO A 49 5.43 -6.01 -12.35
C PRO A 49 6.46 -5.66 -11.29
N ARG A 50 7.73 -5.96 -11.58
CA ARG A 50 8.86 -5.83 -10.64
C ARG A 50 9.08 -4.39 -10.16
N ASP A 51 8.68 -3.41 -10.95
CA ASP A 51 8.69 -2.02 -10.54
C ASP A 51 7.59 -1.19 -11.23
N GLY A 52 7.39 0.01 -10.67
CA GLY A 52 6.35 0.96 -11.04
C GLY A 52 6.44 1.53 -12.46
N ARG A 53 7.48 1.20 -13.24
CA ARG A 53 7.61 1.59 -14.67
C ARG A 53 6.72 0.75 -15.57
N SER A 54 6.38 -0.46 -15.13
CA SER A 54 5.55 -1.40 -15.88
C SER A 54 4.05 -1.10 -15.81
N TRP A 55 3.66 -0.08 -15.03
CA TRP A 55 2.27 0.37 -14.86
C TRP A 55 1.86 1.40 -15.94
N GLY A 56 2.74 1.66 -16.91
CA GLY A 56 2.58 2.70 -17.93
C GLY A 56 1.67 2.31 -19.09
N ASP A 57 1.44 1.01 -19.32
CA ASP A 57 0.52 0.57 -20.35
C ASP A 57 -0.85 0.27 -19.73
N PRO A 58 -1.93 0.99 -20.10
CA PRO A 58 -3.26 0.57 -19.72
C PRO A 58 -3.51 -0.85 -20.26
N PRO A 59 -4.19 -1.72 -19.51
CA PRO A 59 -4.48 -3.07 -19.99
C PRO A 59 -5.20 -2.96 -21.33
N THR A 60 -4.59 -3.53 -22.37
CA THR A 60 -5.26 -3.67 -23.67
C THR A 60 -6.42 -4.63 -23.45
N VAL A 61 -7.63 -4.08 -23.43
CA VAL A 61 -8.85 -4.88 -23.43
C VAL A 61 -8.92 -5.59 -24.78
N ILE A 62 -8.82 -6.92 -24.76
CA ILE A 62 -9.00 -7.81 -25.92
C ILE A 62 -10.49 -8.08 -26.09
#